data_AF-A0A967B611-F1
#
_entry.id   AF-A0A967B611-F1
#
_cell.length_a   1.000
_cell.length_b   1.000
_cell.length_c   1.000
_cell.angle_alpha   90.00
_cell.angle_beta   90.00
_cell.angle_gamma   90.00
#
_symmetry.space_group_name_H-M   'P 1'
#
loop_
_entity.id
_entity.type
_entity.pdbx_description
1 polymer ?
#
loop_
_entity_poly.entity_id
_entity_poly.type
_entity_poly.pdbx_seq_one_letter_code
_entity_poly.pdbx_strand_id
1 'polypeptide(L)'
;MRELRTEPDHRDARGVLEESVWSHVLIVRASGVARHRPTIDSVPLPSLDDLLATLRVVRLPLNTKFRGVTYREVAIIDGPCGTGEFAPFIEYGPAEASRWLGAAIEAAYAGWPPPVRDRVPVNATVPAVSAAEVPAVIARYDGCRTAKVKVAEAGQSLTDDLARVAAVREVMGRDAKVRVDANGGWSVDDALAALGRLSAFDLEYAEQPCASVEELASLRMSLARNGIDLPVAADESIRKADDPLRVARLGAADIAVVKVAPMGGVRPALTVAQQAGLPVVVSSALDTSVGMAAGVALAAALPRLEHACGLGTIELFEGDVVTDSLVPQGGSLPVIRPEVDPALVARWAAPTDRADWWRERVRAAYPIWKATVRNGS
;
A
#
# COMPACT_ATOMS: atom_id res chain seq x y z
N MET A 1 49.79 -56.19 24.45
CA MET A 1 48.53 -56.88 24.77
C MET A 1 47.42 -56.04 24.13
N ARG A 2 46.95 -56.28 22.89
CA ARG A 2 46.09 -57.39 22.38
C ARG A 2 44.83 -57.53 23.26
N GLU A 3 43.57 -57.51 22.81
CA GLU A 3 42.83 -57.66 21.53
C GLU A 3 41.45 -56.95 21.71
N LEU A 4 40.77 -56.29 20.77
CA LEU A 4 40.18 -56.64 19.45
C LEU A 4 38.99 -57.63 19.47
N ARG A 5 37.85 -57.17 18.87
CA ARG A 5 36.82 -57.90 18.08
C ARG A 5 35.73 -58.67 18.86
N THR A 6 34.46 -58.81 18.44
CA THR A 6 33.77 -58.63 17.13
C THR A 6 32.24 -58.70 17.30
N GLU A 7 31.50 -58.13 16.33
CA GLU A 7 30.06 -58.33 16.04
C GLU A 7 29.69 -59.79 15.67
N PRO A 8 28.40 -60.04 15.35
CA PRO A 8 28.13 -60.38 13.96
C PRO A 8 26.92 -59.68 13.30
N ASP A 9 27.12 -59.37 12.02
CA ASP A 9 26.19 -59.02 10.94
C ASP A 9 25.44 -60.25 10.41
N HIS A 10 24.15 -60.11 10.06
CA HIS A 10 23.50 -60.88 9.00
C HIS A 10 22.37 -60.07 8.33
N ARG A 11 22.73 -59.41 7.23
CA ARG A 11 22.08 -59.38 5.89
C ARG A 11 20.58 -59.71 5.72
N ASP A 12 19.88 -58.69 5.20
CA ASP A 12 19.11 -58.62 3.93
C ASP A 12 17.87 -59.52 3.71
N ALA A 13 16.67 -58.91 3.69
CA ALA A 13 15.58 -59.25 2.77
C ALA A 13 14.42 -58.22 2.80
N ARG A 14 14.39 -57.36 1.77
CA ARG A 14 13.23 -56.85 1.00
C ARG A 14 11.81 -56.98 1.60
N GLY A 15 11.09 -55.85 1.61
CA GLY A 15 9.73 -55.81 1.05
C GLY A 15 8.66 -55.03 1.82
N VAL A 16 8.09 -54.05 1.09
CA VAL A 16 6.70 -53.58 1.13
C VAL A 16 6.32 -52.47 2.14
N LEU A 17 6.27 -51.25 1.59
CA LEU A 17 5.22 -50.22 1.68
C LEU A 17 4.20 -50.35 2.83
N GLU A 18 4.08 -49.31 3.67
CA GLU A 18 2.76 -48.71 3.94
C GLU A 18 2.87 -47.28 4.50
N GLU A 19 2.03 -46.43 3.93
CA GLU A 19 1.90 -44.99 4.17
C GLU A 19 0.99 -44.67 5.36
N SER A 20 1.13 -43.42 5.84
CA SER A 20 0.07 -42.59 6.43
C SER A 20 -0.26 -42.77 7.92
N VAL A 21 0.29 -41.86 8.73
CA VAL A 21 -0.28 -41.50 10.03
C VAL A 21 -0.23 -39.98 10.15
N TRP A 22 -1.32 -39.28 9.83
CA TRP A 22 -1.76 -38.03 10.46
C TRP A 22 -3.20 -37.76 10.01
N SER A 23 -4.18 -38.10 10.84
CA SER A 23 -5.56 -37.64 10.69
C SER A 23 -6.16 -37.61 12.08
N HIS A 24 -6.43 -36.41 12.61
CA HIS A 24 -7.50 -36.11 13.58
C HIS A 24 -7.50 -34.59 13.83
N VAL A 25 -8.22 -33.85 12.99
CA VAL A 25 -8.74 -32.52 13.35
C VAL A 25 -10.26 -32.61 13.29
N LEU A 26 -10.89 -32.36 14.44
CA LEU A 26 -12.35 -32.35 14.60
C LEU A 26 -12.99 -31.30 13.68
N ILE A 27 -13.91 -31.75 12.82
CA ILE A 27 -14.88 -30.90 12.13
C ILE A 27 -16.08 -30.70 13.07
N VAL A 28 -16.19 -29.52 13.66
CA VAL A 28 -17.47 -29.05 14.21
C VAL A 28 -18.31 -28.56 13.03
N ARG A 29 -19.33 -29.33 12.66
CA ARG A 29 -20.35 -28.91 11.70
C ARG A 29 -21.23 -27.85 12.35
N ALA A 30 -21.06 -26.58 11.97
CA ALA A 30 -22.07 -25.56 12.15
C ALA A 30 -23.11 -25.68 11.03
N SER A 31 -24.30 -26.13 11.40
CA SER A 31 -25.50 -26.16 10.58
C SER A 31 -26.04 -24.76 10.31
N GLY A 32 -26.48 -24.50 9.07
CA GLY A 32 -27.58 -23.59 8.78
C GLY A 32 -27.20 -22.17 8.30
N VAL A 33 -27.48 -21.94 7.00
CA VAL A 33 -27.42 -20.68 6.24
C VAL A 33 -26.05 -20.33 5.67
N ALA A 34 -25.80 -20.88 4.48
CA ALA A 34 -24.81 -20.34 3.55
C ALA A 34 -25.20 -18.89 3.20
N ARG A 35 -24.58 -17.92 3.88
CA ARG A 35 -24.58 -16.54 3.40
C ARG A 35 -23.78 -16.52 2.12
N HIS A 36 -24.46 -16.45 0.99
CA HIS A 36 -23.85 -16.25 -0.32
C HIS A 36 -23.04 -14.95 -0.23
N ARG A 37 -21.70 -15.08 -0.17
CA ARG A 37 -20.81 -13.91 -0.19
C ARG A 37 -20.83 -13.39 -1.63
N PRO A 38 -21.21 -12.12 -1.85
CA PRO A 38 -21.16 -11.59 -3.20
C PRO A 38 -19.69 -11.52 -3.66
N THR A 39 -19.34 -12.33 -4.66
CA THR A 39 -18.24 -12.00 -5.56
C THR A 39 -18.67 -10.77 -6.37
N ILE A 40 -17.71 -10.00 -6.93
CA ILE A 40 -18.05 -8.89 -7.84
C ILE A 40 -19.02 -9.37 -8.94
N ASP A 41 -18.93 -10.65 -9.33
CA ASP A 41 -19.80 -11.28 -10.34
C ASP A 41 -21.29 -11.34 -9.97
N SER A 42 -21.64 -11.17 -8.69
CA SER A 42 -23.03 -11.22 -8.21
C SER A 42 -23.67 -9.85 -7.97
N VAL A 43 -22.90 -8.76 -8.09
CA VAL A 43 -23.40 -7.39 -8.00
C VAL A 43 -23.55 -6.84 -9.41
N PRO A 44 -24.74 -6.32 -9.81
CA PRO A 44 -24.88 -5.65 -11.09
C PRO A 44 -23.85 -4.53 -11.22
N LEU A 45 -22.98 -4.62 -12.23
CA LEU A 45 -22.00 -3.56 -12.49
C LEU A 45 -22.73 -2.25 -12.80
N PRO A 46 -22.35 -1.11 -12.20
CA PRO A 46 -22.99 0.17 -12.47
C PRO A 46 -22.83 0.58 -13.94
N SER A 47 -23.85 1.24 -14.48
CA SER A 47 -23.73 1.93 -15.76
C SER A 47 -22.84 3.18 -15.60
N LEU A 48 -22.35 3.71 -16.73
CA LEU A 48 -21.60 4.97 -16.70
C LEU A 48 -22.47 6.12 -16.15
N ASP A 49 -23.77 6.12 -16.47
CA ASP A 49 -24.69 7.16 -16.02
C ASP A 49 -24.92 7.08 -14.50
N ASP A 50 -24.98 5.87 -13.93
CA ASP A 50 -25.07 5.69 -12.46
C ASP A 50 -23.87 6.31 -11.75
N LEU A 51 -22.65 6.10 -12.28
CA LEU A 51 -21.43 6.66 -11.70
C LEU A 51 -21.40 8.18 -11.80
N LEU A 52 -21.78 8.73 -12.95
CA LEU A 52 -21.72 10.17 -13.19
C LEU A 52 -22.82 10.95 -12.45
N ALA A 53 -23.96 10.30 -12.18
CA ALA A 53 -25.07 10.89 -11.44
C ALA A 53 -24.71 11.20 -9.98
N THR A 54 -23.86 10.39 -9.36
CA THR A 54 -23.43 10.56 -7.95
C THR A 54 -22.05 11.19 -7.82
N LEU A 55 -21.30 11.33 -8.91
CA LEU A 55 -19.94 11.88 -8.91
C LEU A 55 -19.91 13.33 -8.43
N ARG A 56 -19.13 13.57 -7.38
CA ARG A 56 -18.79 14.89 -6.85
C ARG A 56 -17.28 15.04 -6.81
N VAL A 57 -16.78 16.23 -7.11
CA VAL A 57 -15.34 16.49 -7.18
C VAL A 57 -14.98 17.53 -6.15
N VAL A 58 -13.99 17.21 -5.32
CA VAL A 58 -13.45 18.09 -4.31
C VAL A 58 -11.99 18.44 -4.62
N ARG A 59 -11.54 19.59 -4.12
CA ARG A 59 -10.16 20.03 -4.12
C ARG A 59 -9.75 20.38 -2.70
N LEU A 60 -8.90 19.55 -2.10
CA LEU A 60 -8.44 19.69 -0.72
C LEU A 60 -7.00 20.23 -0.70
N PRO A 61 -6.73 21.36 -0.02
CA PRO A 61 -5.37 21.86 0.16
C PRO A 61 -4.50 20.90 1.00
N LEU A 62 -3.19 20.96 0.79
CA LEU A 62 -2.22 20.22 1.58
C LEU A 62 -1.45 21.16 2.52
N ASN A 63 -1.16 20.68 3.72
CA ASN A 63 -0.38 21.39 4.74
C ASN A 63 1.06 21.69 4.30
N THR A 64 1.58 20.92 3.34
CA THR A 64 2.90 21.13 2.72
C THR A 64 2.90 20.51 1.32
N LYS A 65 3.84 20.96 0.48
CA LYS A 65 4.02 20.37 -0.85
C LYS A 65 4.40 18.89 -0.70
N PHE A 66 3.66 18.02 -1.36
CA PHE A 66 3.92 16.58 -1.34
C PHE A 66 3.73 16.01 -2.74
N ARG A 67 4.72 15.23 -3.24
CA ARG A 67 4.74 14.71 -4.63
C ARG A 67 4.49 15.80 -5.68
N GLY A 68 5.08 16.98 -5.51
CA GLY A 68 4.95 18.07 -6.49
C GLY A 68 3.66 18.90 -6.41
N VAL A 69 2.67 18.51 -5.59
CA VAL A 69 1.37 19.20 -5.50
C VAL A 69 1.17 19.91 -4.15
N THR A 70 0.35 20.95 -4.15
CA THR A 70 -0.07 21.72 -2.96
C THR A 70 -1.56 21.55 -2.63
N TYR A 71 -2.28 20.86 -3.49
CA TYR A 71 -3.66 20.46 -3.28
C TYR A 71 -3.90 19.11 -3.95
N ARG A 72 -4.98 18.45 -3.57
CA ARG A 72 -5.41 17.18 -4.10
C ARG A 72 -6.83 17.27 -4.61
N GLU A 73 -7.01 17.00 -5.89
CA GLU A 73 -8.34 16.79 -6.46
C GLU A 73 -8.74 15.31 -6.35
N VAL A 74 -10.00 15.09 -5.98
CA VAL A 74 -10.57 13.79 -5.71
C VAL A 74 -12.00 13.77 -6.23
N ALA A 75 -12.36 12.75 -7.01
CA ALA A 75 -13.76 12.47 -7.30
C ALA A 75 -14.27 11.40 -6.33
N ILE A 76 -15.40 11.65 -5.70
CA ILE A 76 -16.11 10.68 -4.87
C ILE A 76 -17.37 10.21 -5.60
N ILE A 77 -17.69 8.93 -5.48
CA ILE A 77 -18.81 8.28 -6.16
C ILE A 77 -19.60 7.51 -5.11
N ASP A 78 -20.90 7.76 -5.02
CA ASP A 78 -21.77 6.98 -4.13
C ASP A 78 -22.35 5.78 -4.86
N GLY A 79 -22.53 4.72 -4.09
CA GLY A 79 -23.23 3.51 -4.49
C GLY A 79 -23.91 2.84 -3.30
N PRO A 80 -24.58 1.70 -3.52
CA PRO A 80 -25.39 1.03 -2.52
C PRO A 80 -24.60 0.49 -1.32
N CYS A 81 -23.28 0.34 -1.43
CA CYS A 81 -22.43 -0.08 -0.33
C CYS A 81 -21.77 1.09 0.41
N GLY A 82 -21.82 2.31 -0.12
CA GLY A 82 -21.20 3.50 0.46
C GLY A 82 -20.50 4.36 -0.61
N THR A 83 -19.52 5.15 -0.20
CA THR A 83 -18.77 6.03 -1.10
C THR A 83 -17.42 5.42 -1.48
N GLY A 84 -17.05 5.55 -2.75
CA GLY A 84 -15.74 5.20 -3.29
C GLY A 84 -14.98 6.42 -3.77
N GLU A 85 -13.64 6.31 -3.77
CA GLU A 85 -12.75 7.39 -4.17
C GLU A 85 -12.06 7.10 -5.51
N PHE A 86 -12.25 7.99 -6.48
CA PHE A 86 -11.55 8.01 -7.77
C PHE A 86 -10.62 9.21 -7.83
N ALA A 87 -9.33 8.97 -7.61
CA ALA A 87 -8.34 10.04 -7.54
C ALA A 87 -7.01 9.75 -8.27
N PRO A 88 -6.94 9.18 -9.49
CA PRO A 88 -5.65 9.03 -10.17
C PRO A 88 -4.89 10.36 -10.30
N PHE A 89 -3.56 10.34 -10.10
CA PHE A 89 -2.71 11.53 -10.31
C PHE A 89 -2.84 12.03 -11.76
N ILE A 90 -2.70 13.34 -11.98
CA ILE A 90 -3.08 14.00 -13.24
C ILE A 90 -2.33 13.49 -14.47
N GLU A 91 -1.11 12.97 -14.28
CA GLU A 91 -0.28 12.40 -15.32
C GLU A 91 -0.75 11.01 -15.81
N TYR A 92 -1.63 10.33 -15.07
CA TYR A 92 -2.11 9.00 -15.44
C TYR A 92 -3.18 9.04 -16.52
N GLY A 93 -2.89 8.36 -17.63
CA GLY A 93 -3.83 8.22 -18.75
C GLY A 93 -5.03 7.33 -18.43
N PRO A 94 -6.00 7.21 -19.37
CA PRO A 94 -7.23 6.44 -19.15
C PRO A 94 -6.99 4.97 -18.75
N ALA A 95 -5.95 4.33 -19.29
CA ALA A 95 -5.61 2.95 -18.98
C ALA A 95 -5.22 2.76 -17.50
N GLU A 96 -4.31 3.59 -16.98
CA GLU A 96 -3.93 3.57 -15.57
C GLU A 96 -5.09 4.00 -14.67
N ALA A 97 -5.82 5.06 -15.06
CA ALA A 97 -6.98 5.56 -14.34
C ALA A 97 -8.10 4.51 -14.24
N SER A 98 -8.24 3.60 -15.20
CA SER A 98 -9.26 2.55 -15.16
C SER A 98 -9.17 1.65 -13.92
N ARG A 99 -7.96 1.37 -13.42
CA ARG A 99 -7.76 0.63 -12.16
C ARG A 99 -8.25 1.44 -10.96
N TRP A 100 -7.90 2.72 -10.91
CA TRP A 100 -8.40 3.61 -9.86
C TRP A 100 -9.92 3.70 -9.85
N LEU A 101 -10.55 3.73 -11.04
CA LEU A 101 -11.99 3.69 -11.16
C LEU A 101 -12.57 2.37 -10.64
N GLY A 102 -11.91 1.24 -10.94
CA GLY A 102 -12.29 -0.07 -10.40
C GLY A 102 -12.28 -0.13 -8.87
N ALA A 103 -11.28 0.49 -8.23
CA ALA A 103 -11.21 0.59 -6.79
C ALA A 103 -12.37 1.42 -6.19
N ALA A 104 -12.69 2.56 -6.82
CA ALA A 104 -13.82 3.40 -6.44
C ALA A 104 -15.14 2.63 -6.55
N ILE A 105 -15.33 1.91 -7.66
CA ILE A 105 -16.54 1.11 -7.91
C ILE A 105 -16.65 -0.03 -6.91
N GLU A 106 -15.56 -0.75 -6.60
CA GLU A 106 -15.60 -1.81 -5.58
C GLU A 106 -16.03 -1.26 -4.21
N ALA A 107 -15.45 -0.13 -3.78
CA ALA A 107 -15.80 0.49 -2.51
C ALA A 107 -17.29 0.89 -2.44
N ALA A 108 -17.80 1.48 -3.52
CA ALA A 108 -19.16 2.02 -3.61
C ALA A 108 -20.26 0.98 -3.91
N TYR A 109 -19.97 -0.05 -4.70
CA TYR A 109 -20.98 -0.99 -5.22
C TYR A 109 -20.84 -2.43 -4.71
N ALA A 110 -19.64 -2.90 -4.41
CA ALA A 110 -19.41 -4.31 -4.06
C ALA A 110 -19.04 -4.53 -2.58
N GLY A 111 -18.55 -3.49 -1.92
CA GLY A 111 -17.97 -3.59 -0.59
C GLY A 111 -16.64 -4.35 -0.57
N TRP A 112 -16.05 -4.50 0.62
CA TRP A 112 -14.74 -5.14 0.79
C TRP A 112 -14.85 -6.52 1.43
N PRO A 113 -13.85 -7.40 1.25
CA PRO A 113 -13.73 -8.64 2.00
C PRO A 113 -13.80 -8.40 3.52
N PRO A 114 -14.31 -9.37 4.30
CA PRO A 114 -14.38 -9.24 5.74
C PRO A 114 -12.97 -9.13 6.35
N PRO A 115 -12.77 -8.26 7.35
CA PRO A 115 -11.48 -8.12 8.00
C PRO A 115 -11.18 -9.32 8.91
N VAL A 116 -9.90 -9.56 9.15
CA VAL A 116 -9.40 -10.51 10.16
C VAL A 116 -8.79 -9.81 11.39
N ARG A 117 -8.91 -8.48 11.45
CA ARG A 117 -8.48 -7.61 12.56
C ARG A 117 -9.29 -6.32 12.56
N ASP A 118 -9.48 -5.71 13.73
CA ASP A 118 -10.33 -4.51 13.89
C ASP A 118 -9.54 -3.19 13.87
N ARG A 119 -8.21 -3.27 13.97
CA ARG A 119 -7.30 -2.12 13.88
C ARG A 119 -6.08 -2.45 13.03
N VAL A 120 -5.54 -1.44 12.37
CA VAL A 120 -4.34 -1.55 11.53
C VAL A 120 -3.25 -0.60 12.06
N PRO A 121 -2.03 -1.09 12.35
CA PRO A 121 -0.92 -0.21 12.72
C PRO A 121 -0.53 0.67 11.54
N VAL A 122 -0.16 1.92 11.80
CA VAL A 122 0.22 2.88 10.76
C VAL A 122 1.55 3.56 11.05
N ASN A 123 2.22 4.02 10.00
CA ASN A 123 3.44 4.83 10.12
C ASN A 123 3.15 6.31 9.97
N ALA A 124 3.99 7.14 10.61
CA ALA A 124 4.10 8.55 10.30
C ALA A 124 4.67 8.74 8.88
N THR A 125 4.09 9.66 8.11
CA THR A 125 4.64 10.03 6.79
C THR A 125 5.31 11.38 6.90
N VAL A 126 6.64 11.40 6.74
CA VAL A 126 7.46 12.60 6.84
C VAL A 126 7.81 13.09 5.43
N PRO A 127 7.23 14.22 4.97
CA PRO A 127 7.54 14.81 3.68
C PRO A 127 8.99 15.30 3.61
N ALA A 128 9.40 15.80 2.45
CA ALA A 128 10.72 16.39 2.24
C ALA A 128 10.83 17.80 2.87
N VAL A 129 10.54 17.91 4.16
CA VAL A 129 10.67 19.14 4.97
C VAL A 129 12.10 19.30 5.48
N SER A 130 12.43 20.45 6.07
CA SER A 130 13.71 20.60 6.78
C SER A 130 13.75 19.75 8.05
N ALA A 131 14.96 19.43 8.52
CA ALA A 131 15.14 18.67 9.78
C ALA A 131 14.47 19.36 10.99
N ALA A 132 14.43 20.71 11.01
CA ALA A 132 13.81 21.49 12.08
C ALA A 132 12.28 21.35 12.14
N GLU A 133 11.63 20.99 11.03
CA GLU A 133 10.17 20.81 10.95
C GLU A 133 9.73 19.40 11.35
N VAL A 134 10.66 18.43 11.39
CA VAL A 134 10.36 17.03 11.68
C VAL A 134 9.59 16.83 13.00
N PRO A 135 9.94 17.44 14.14
CA PRO A 135 9.18 17.25 15.38
C PRO A 135 7.70 17.63 15.23
N ALA A 136 7.41 18.73 14.54
CA ALA A 136 6.05 19.19 14.30
C ALA A 136 5.28 18.26 13.35
N VAL A 137 5.95 17.65 12.37
CA VAL A 137 5.35 16.63 11.51
C VAL A 137 5.03 15.37 12.31
N ILE A 138 5.98 14.84 13.09
CA ILE A 138 5.77 13.62 13.88
C ILE A 138 4.67 13.79 14.93
N ALA A 139 4.54 14.98 15.53
CA ALA A 139 3.51 15.28 16.52
C ALA A 139 2.06 15.10 16.01
N ARG A 140 1.85 15.08 14.68
CA ARG A 140 0.54 14.81 14.06
C ARG A 140 0.17 13.32 14.02
N TYR A 141 1.12 12.44 14.28
CA TYR A 141 0.95 11.00 14.15
C TYR A 141 0.94 10.32 15.52
N ASP A 142 -0.13 10.53 16.28
CA ASP A 142 -0.27 10.05 17.65
C ASP A 142 0.03 8.54 17.77
N GLY A 143 0.93 8.20 18.69
CA GLY A 143 1.33 6.83 19.03
C GLY A 143 2.05 6.05 17.93
N CYS A 144 2.35 6.64 16.76
CA CYS A 144 3.09 5.96 15.70
C CYS A 144 4.51 5.59 16.16
N ARG A 145 4.87 4.32 15.98
CA ARG A 145 6.22 3.78 16.30
C ARG A 145 7.11 3.58 15.07
N THR A 146 6.59 3.94 13.91
CA THR A 146 7.27 3.82 12.61
C THR A 146 7.12 5.13 11.86
N ALA A 147 8.17 5.58 11.17
CA ALA A 147 8.11 6.70 10.25
C ALA A 147 8.69 6.33 8.88
N LYS A 148 8.05 6.85 7.82
CA LYS A 148 8.58 6.81 6.45
C LYS A 148 8.98 8.21 6.03
N VAL A 149 10.26 8.37 5.70
CA VAL A 149 10.91 9.64 5.41
C VAL A 149 11.13 9.78 3.91
N LYS A 150 10.65 10.87 3.32
CA LYS A 150 10.96 11.19 1.93
C LYS A 150 12.41 11.63 1.79
N VAL A 151 13.05 11.09 0.77
CA VAL A 151 14.43 11.36 0.36
C VAL A 151 14.47 11.51 -1.17
N ALA A 152 15.60 11.97 -1.72
CA ALA A 152 15.74 12.17 -3.16
C ALA A 152 14.74 13.18 -3.77
N GLU A 153 14.25 14.14 -2.97
CA GLU A 153 13.34 15.17 -3.46
C GLU A 153 14.08 16.11 -4.43
N ALA A 154 13.46 16.41 -5.56
CA ALA A 154 14.03 17.30 -6.55
C ALA A 154 14.32 18.70 -5.94
N GLY A 155 15.57 19.14 -6.07
CA GLY A 155 16.03 20.41 -5.51
C GLY A 155 16.57 20.31 -4.07
N GLN A 156 16.66 19.11 -3.51
CA GLN A 156 17.31 18.85 -2.22
C GLN A 156 18.55 17.98 -2.39
N SER A 157 19.43 17.99 -1.39
CA SER A 157 20.68 17.23 -1.38
C SER A 157 20.60 16.01 -0.45
N LEU A 158 21.53 15.07 -0.64
CA LEU A 158 21.69 13.95 0.30
C LEU A 158 21.98 14.42 1.73
N THR A 159 22.58 15.59 1.92
CA THR A 159 22.80 16.17 3.25
C THR A 159 21.48 16.53 3.93
N ASP A 160 20.52 17.06 3.17
CA ASP A 160 19.18 17.38 3.67
C ASP A 160 18.44 16.10 4.08
N ASP A 161 18.56 15.05 3.25
CA ASP A 161 17.98 13.74 3.53
C ASP A 161 18.54 13.12 4.81
N LEU A 162 19.87 13.14 4.98
CA LEU A 162 20.53 12.64 6.20
C LEU A 162 20.11 13.42 7.44
N ALA A 163 20.03 14.75 7.35
CA ALA A 163 19.61 15.60 8.46
C ALA A 163 18.14 15.31 8.85
N ARG A 164 17.26 15.10 7.87
CA ARG A 164 15.85 14.75 8.11
C ARG A 164 15.71 13.39 8.78
N VAL A 165 16.41 12.37 8.28
CA VAL A 165 16.37 11.01 8.86
C VAL A 165 16.97 11.01 10.27
N ALA A 166 18.05 11.76 10.50
CA ALA A 166 18.62 11.94 11.83
C ALA A 166 17.61 12.56 12.81
N ALA A 167 16.93 13.63 12.40
CA ALA A 167 15.91 14.28 13.22
C ALA A 167 14.73 13.35 13.54
N VAL A 168 14.29 12.52 12.59
CA VAL A 168 13.24 11.51 12.84
C VAL A 168 13.70 10.50 13.90
N ARG A 169 14.94 10.01 13.77
CA ARG A 169 15.54 9.06 14.72
C ARG A 169 15.70 9.67 16.12
N GLU A 170 16.06 10.95 16.20
CA GLU A 170 16.17 11.69 17.46
C GLU A 170 14.82 11.84 18.15
N VAL A 171 13.79 12.30 17.41
CA VAL A 171 12.45 12.54 17.95
C VAL A 171 11.74 11.25 18.37
N MET A 172 11.83 10.20 17.56
CA MET A 172 11.09 8.95 17.81
C MET A 172 11.85 7.94 18.66
N GLY A 173 13.14 8.17 18.91
CA GLY A 173 14.01 7.28 19.67
C GLY A 173 14.57 6.10 18.89
N ARG A 174 15.47 5.35 19.55
CA ARG A 174 16.24 4.26 18.95
C ARG A 174 15.39 3.04 18.57
N ASP A 175 14.30 2.80 19.30
CA ASP A 175 13.44 1.62 19.09
C ASP A 175 12.40 1.82 17.97
N ALA A 176 12.26 3.04 17.46
CA ALA A 176 11.34 3.32 16.36
C ALA A 176 11.82 2.65 15.06
N LYS A 177 10.90 2.30 14.17
CA LYS A 177 11.26 1.85 12.82
C LYS A 177 11.30 3.03 11.87
N VAL A 178 12.40 3.19 11.14
CA VAL A 178 12.57 4.29 10.17
C VAL A 178 12.74 3.71 8.78
N ARG A 179 11.94 4.20 7.84
CA ARG A 179 11.99 3.82 6.42
C ARG A 179 12.35 5.05 5.61
N VAL A 180 12.97 4.85 4.45
CA VAL A 180 13.17 5.92 3.47
C VAL A 180 12.42 5.58 2.18
N ASP A 181 12.00 6.60 1.45
CA ASP A 181 11.26 6.44 0.19
C ASP A 181 11.74 7.49 -0.82
N ALA A 182 12.41 7.01 -1.87
CA ALA A 182 13.07 7.82 -2.89
C ALA A 182 12.25 7.98 -4.17
N ASN A 183 11.11 7.28 -4.29
CA ASN A 183 10.24 7.29 -5.48
C ASN A 183 10.96 7.10 -6.83
N GLY A 184 12.00 6.26 -6.83
CA GLY A 184 12.84 5.96 -7.99
C GLY A 184 13.79 7.10 -8.38
N GLY A 185 14.06 8.03 -7.46
CA GLY A 185 14.84 9.25 -7.71
C GLY A 185 16.35 9.06 -7.80
N TRP A 186 16.88 7.86 -7.55
CA TRP A 186 18.30 7.59 -7.62
C TRP A 186 18.67 6.64 -8.76
N SER A 187 19.85 6.89 -9.35
CA SER A 187 20.58 5.84 -10.07
C SER A 187 21.04 4.75 -9.09
N VAL A 188 21.47 3.59 -9.61
CA VAL A 188 21.99 2.50 -8.76
C VAL A 188 23.18 2.95 -7.91
N ASP A 189 24.10 3.72 -8.50
CA ASP A 189 25.31 4.20 -7.82
C ASP A 189 24.98 5.25 -6.75
N ASP A 190 24.08 6.20 -7.08
CA ASP A 190 23.60 7.20 -6.12
C ASP A 190 22.86 6.53 -4.95
N ALA A 191 22.01 5.53 -5.25
CA ALA A 191 21.28 4.77 -4.24
C ALA A 191 22.24 4.02 -3.32
N LEU A 192 23.26 3.35 -3.86
CA LEU A 192 24.26 2.64 -3.06
C LEU A 192 25.00 3.62 -2.12
N ALA A 193 25.44 4.77 -2.65
CA ALA A 193 26.13 5.78 -1.85
C ALA A 193 25.22 6.38 -0.76
N ALA A 194 23.98 6.72 -1.11
CA ALA A 194 23.00 7.29 -0.19
C ALA A 194 22.62 6.29 0.91
N LEU A 195 22.24 5.06 0.55
CA LEU A 195 21.84 4.02 1.48
C LEU A 195 22.99 3.54 2.37
N GLY A 196 24.22 3.54 1.87
CA GLY A 196 25.42 3.31 2.68
C GLY A 196 25.53 4.32 3.83
N ARG A 197 25.31 5.61 3.58
CA ARG A 197 25.33 6.65 4.62
C ARG A 197 24.09 6.60 5.52
N LEU A 198 22.92 6.37 4.95
CA LEU A 198 21.65 6.30 5.69
C LEU A 198 21.55 5.07 6.60
N SER A 199 22.31 3.99 6.32
CA SER A 199 22.37 2.79 7.16
C SER A 199 22.79 3.07 8.61
N ALA A 200 23.48 4.19 8.87
CA ALA A 200 23.83 4.65 10.21
C ALA A 200 22.61 4.91 11.12
N PHE A 201 21.41 5.01 10.55
CA PHE A 201 20.16 5.31 11.27
C PHE A 201 19.26 4.09 11.51
N ASP A 202 19.76 2.86 11.28
CA ASP A 202 19.02 1.60 11.50
C ASP A 202 17.67 1.59 10.77
N LEU A 203 17.73 1.58 9.44
CA LEU A 203 16.54 1.61 8.59
C LEU A 203 15.85 0.24 8.55
N GLU A 204 14.52 0.24 8.59
CA GLU A 204 13.69 -0.97 8.41
C GLU A 204 13.72 -1.44 6.95
N TYR A 205 13.60 -0.52 5.99
CA TYR A 205 13.76 -0.78 4.56
C TYR A 205 13.91 0.54 3.76
N ALA A 206 14.37 0.43 2.52
CA ALA A 206 14.35 1.49 1.53
C ALA A 206 13.29 1.25 0.43
N GLU A 207 12.30 2.13 0.32
CA GLU A 207 11.19 2.07 -0.65
C GLU A 207 11.57 2.72 -1.98
N GLN A 208 11.41 1.95 -3.05
CA GLN A 208 11.69 2.32 -4.44
C GLN A 208 12.93 3.24 -4.60
N PRO A 209 14.16 2.77 -4.30
CA PRO A 209 15.36 3.58 -4.51
C PRO A 209 15.55 4.02 -5.97
N CYS A 210 15.39 3.06 -6.90
CA CYS A 210 15.64 3.24 -8.33
C CYS A 210 14.35 3.07 -9.17
N ALA A 211 14.36 3.53 -10.42
CA ALA A 211 13.17 3.63 -11.24
C ALA A 211 12.66 2.27 -11.78
N SER A 212 13.57 1.40 -12.23
CA SER A 212 13.23 0.13 -12.88
C SER A 212 13.45 -1.11 -11.99
N VAL A 213 12.79 -2.21 -12.35
CA VAL A 213 12.93 -3.50 -11.66
C VAL A 213 14.37 -4.02 -11.74
N GLU A 214 15.01 -3.84 -12.90
CA GLU A 214 16.39 -4.24 -13.16
C GLU A 214 17.39 -3.46 -12.29
N GLU A 215 17.17 -2.15 -12.14
CA GLU A 215 17.99 -1.33 -11.26
C GLU A 215 17.81 -1.71 -9.79
N LEU A 216 16.58 -2.02 -9.35
CA LEU A 216 16.33 -2.51 -8.00
C LEU A 216 17.06 -3.85 -7.73
N ALA A 217 17.01 -4.79 -8.68
CA ALA A 217 17.74 -6.05 -8.57
C ALA A 217 19.26 -5.82 -8.51
N SER A 218 19.79 -4.94 -9.37
CA SER A 218 21.21 -4.56 -9.37
C SER A 218 21.62 -3.92 -8.04
N LEU A 219 20.80 -3.01 -7.52
CA LEU A 219 21.04 -2.35 -6.23
C LEU A 219 21.07 -3.36 -5.08
N ARG A 220 20.12 -4.30 -5.01
CA ARG A 220 20.12 -5.36 -3.97
C ARG A 220 21.41 -6.17 -3.99
N MET A 221 21.88 -6.56 -5.18
CA MET A 221 23.17 -7.26 -5.30
C MET A 221 24.34 -6.38 -4.82
N SER A 222 24.33 -5.10 -5.16
CA SER A 222 25.37 -4.15 -4.75
C SER A 222 25.38 -3.90 -3.24
N LEU A 223 24.22 -3.74 -2.60
CA LEU A 223 24.10 -3.61 -1.14
C LEU A 223 24.70 -4.83 -0.43
N ALA A 224 24.31 -6.03 -0.87
CA ALA A 224 24.83 -7.29 -0.32
C ALA A 224 26.35 -7.43 -0.48
N ARG A 225 26.90 -7.10 -1.66
CA ARG A 225 28.35 -7.13 -1.92
C ARG A 225 29.15 -6.14 -1.06
N ASN A 226 28.50 -5.05 -0.63
CA ASN A 226 29.11 -4.05 0.25
C ASN A 226 28.80 -4.29 1.74
N GLY A 227 28.18 -5.42 2.10
CA GLY A 227 27.86 -5.77 3.48
C GLY A 227 26.79 -4.88 4.11
N ILE A 228 25.95 -4.23 3.29
CA ILE A 228 24.83 -3.40 3.76
C ILE A 228 23.59 -4.28 3.79
N ASP A 229 23.18 -4.70 4.99
CA ASP A 229 21.96 -5.47 5.23
C ASP A 229 20.76 -4.52 5.36
N LEU A 230 20.25 -4.03 4.23
CA LEU A 230 19.09 -3.15 4.16
C LEU A 230 18.07 -3.67 3.15
N PRO A 231 16.87 -4.11 3.60
CA PRO A 231 15.82 -4.56 2.70
C PRO A 231 15.36 -3.47 1.73
N VAL A 232 15.05 -3.88 0.49
CA VAL A 232 14.49 -3.01 -0.55
C VAL A 232 13.01 -3.32 -0.74
N ALA A 233 12.15 -2.29 -0.64
CA ALA A 233 10.73 -2.40 -0.94
C ALA A 233 10.42 -1.83 -2.33
N ALA A 234 9.53 -2.48 -3.09
CA ALA A 234 9.08 -1.99 -4.40
C ALA A 234 7.65 -1.41 -4.33
N ASP A 235 7.45 -0.21 -4.87
CA ASP A 235 6.15 0.46 -5.00
C ASP A 235 5.80 0.71 -6.48
N GLU A 236 6.41 1.71 -7.12
CA GLU A 236 6.23 2.03 -8.54
C GLU A 236 6.41 0.79 -9.44
N SER A 237 7.40 -0.04 -9.15
CA SER A 237 7.70 -1.27 -9.89
C SER A 237 6.62 -2.37 -9.74
N ILE A 238 5.66 -2.22 -8.82
CA ILE A 238 4.50 -3.10 -8.70
C ILE A 238 3.25 -2.38 -9.23
N ARG A 239 2.97 -1.16 -8.75
CA ARG A 239 1.70 -0.46 -9.03
C ARG A 239 1.55 0.12 -10.43
N LYS A 240 2.65 0.30 -11.17
CA LYS A 240 2.66 0.76 -12.57
C LYS A 240 3.04 -0.35 -13.55
N ALA A 241 3.35 -1.55 -13.08
CA ALA A 241 3.78 -2.63 -13.94
C ALA A 241 2.60 -3.31 -14.62
N ASP A 242 2.79 -3.73 -15.87
CA ASP A 242 1.89 -4.67 -16.54
C ASP A 242 1.95 -6.05 -15.86
N ASP A 243 3.11 -6.39 -15.29
CA ASP A 243 3.37 -7.64 -14.57
C ASP A 243 3.92 -7.34 -13.16
N PRO A 244 3.04 -7.21 -12.15
CA PRO A 244 3.46 -6.89 -10.78
C PRO A 244 4.29 -8.00 -10.13
N LEU A 245 4.26 -9.23 -10.66
CA LEU A 245 4.99 -10.38 -10.13
C LEU A 245 6.42 -10.46 -10.64
N ARG A 246 6.79 -9.63 -11.62
CA ARG A 246 8.16 -9.55 -12.16
C ARG A 246 9.17 -9.18 -11.08
N VAL A 247 8.81 -8.30 -10.13
CA VAL A 247 9.67 -7.89 -9.01
C VAL A 247 10.11 -9.10 -8.18
N ALA A 248 9.17 -9.99 -7.84
CA ALA A 248 9.47 -11.20 -7.07
C ALA A 248 10.31 -12.19 -7.88
N ARG A 249 9.97 -12.42 -9.16
CA ARG A 249 10.70 -13.37 -10.03
C ARG A 249 12.15 -12.97 -10.29
N LEU A 250 12.45 -11.68 -10.38
CA LEU A 250 13.81 -11.18 -10.56
C LEU A 250 14.58 -11.00 -9.24
N GLY A 251 13.94 -11.26 -8.09
CA GLY A 251 14.53 -10.93 -6.80
C GLY A 251 14.88 -9.44 -6.73
N ALA A 252 13.99 -8.57 -7.18
CA ALA A 252 14.24 -7.13 -7.21
C ALA A 252 13.83 -6.42 -5.91
N ALA A 253 13.05 -7.08 -5.04
CA ALA A 253 12.63 -6.54 -3.76
C ALA A 253 12.52 -7.63 -2.69
N ASP A 254 12.66 -7.20 -1.45
CA ASP A 254 12.39 -7.96 -0.23
C ASP A 254 10.94 -7.78 0.23
N ILE A 255 10.34 -6.62 -0.07
CA ILE A 255 9.01 -6.22 0.39
C ILE A 255 8.20 -5.66 -0.78
N ALA A 256 6.92 -6.02 -0.86
CA ALA A 256 5.97 -5.47 -1.82
C ALA A 256 5.10 -4.38 -1.18
N VAL A 257 5.14 -3.16 -1.72
CA VAL A 257 4.20 -2.11 -1.36
C VAL A 257 2.96 -2.24 -2.23
N VAL A 258 1.79 -2.34 -1.60
CA VAL A 258 0.50 -2.44 -2.29
C VAL A 258 -0.39 -1.25 -1.96
N LYS A 259 -1.08 -0.75 -2.97
CA LYS A 259 -1.99 0.40 -2.87
C LYS A 259 -3.29 0.04 -3.57
N VAL A 260 -4.42 0.22 -2.89
CA VAL A 260 -5.73 -0.24 -3.36
C VAL A 260 -6.11 0.39 -4.70
N ALA A 261 -6.00 1.70 -4.81
CA ALA A 261 -6.46 2.44 -5.98
C ALA A 261 -5.69 2.04 -7.27
N PRO A 262 -4.33 2.05 -7.28
CA PRO A 262 -3.58 1.58 -8.44
C PRO A 262 -3.77 0.11 -8.81
N MET A 263 -4.17 -0.75 -7.86
CA MET A 263 -4.36 -2.18 -8.06
C MET A 263 -5.74 -2.56 -8.58
N GLY A 264 -6.71 -1.64 -8.62
CA GLY A 264 -8.06 -1.97 -9.08
C GLY A 264 -9.06 -2.28 -7.98
N GLY A 265 -8.66 -2.19 -6.70
CA GLY A 265 -9.50 -2.54 -5.56
C GLY A 265 -8.78 -3.42 -4.52
N VAL A 266 -9.46 -3.66 -3.41
CA VAL A 266 -9.03 -4.52 -2.31
C VAL A 266 -8.91 -5.97 -2.77
N ARG A 267 -9.90 -6.52 -3.48
CA ARG A 267 -9.81 -7.92 -3.98
C ARG A 267 -8.64 -8.12 -4.95
N PRO A 268 -8.46 -7.31 -6.02
CA PRO A 268 -7.26 -7.39 -6.86
C PRO A 268 -5.96 -7.24 -6.08
N ALA A 269 -5.89 -6.28 -5.14
CA ALA A 269 -4.70 -6.09 -4.32
C ALA A 269 -4.38 -7.30 -3.43
N LEU A 270 -5.39 -8.00 -2.89
CA LEU A 270 -5.20 -9.26 -2.15
C LEU A 270 -4.66 -10.37 -3.07
N THR A 271 -5.15 -10.48 -4.30
CA THR A 271 -4.63 -11.43 -5.29
C THR A 271 -3.15 -11.16 -5.59
N VAL A 272 -2.78 -9.90 -5.84
CA VAL A 272 -1.38 -9.51 -6.06
C VAL A 272 -0.52 -9.80 -4.83
N ALA A 273 -1.00 -9.45 -3.64
CA ALA A 273 -0.30 -9.74 -2.38
C ALA A 273 -0.05 -11.24 -2.18
N GLN A 274 -1.03 -12.08 -2.50
CA GLN A 274 -0.90 -13.53 -2.41
C GLN A 274 0.10 -14.08 -3.44
N GLN A 275 0.03 -13.60 -4.68
CA GLN A 275 0.86 -14.11 -5.78
C GLN A 275 2.31 -13.61 -5.72
N ALA A 276 2.55 -12.42 -5.16
CA ALA A 276 3.90 -11.85 -5.06
C ALA A 276 4.84 -12.72 -4.22
N GLY A 277 4.32 -13.44 -3.23
CA GLY A 277 5.13 -14.30 -2.35
C GLY A 277 6.13 -13.56 -1.48
N LEU A 278 6.02 -12.23 -1.37
CA LEU A 278 6.86 -11.36 -0.53
C LEU A 278 6.05 -10.87 0.68
N PRO A 279 6.70 -10.48 1.79
CA PRO A 279 6.10 -9.61 2.79
C PRO A 279 5.46 -8.38 2.13
N VAL A 280 4.26 -8.00 2.59
CA VAL A 280 3.47 -6.91 2.01
C VAL A 280 3.28 -5.79 3.02
N VAL A 281 3.41 -4.55 2.55
CA VAL A 281 3.02 -3.35 3.29
C VAL A 281 1.97 -2.59 2.49
N VAL A 282 0.88 -2.20 3.17
CA VAL A 282 -0.18 -1.40 2.55
C VAL A 282 0.14 0.09 2.70
N SER A 283 -0.11 0.86 1.65
CA SER A 283 0.12 2.30 1.63
C SER A 283 -1.01 3.02 0.90
N SER A 284 -1.25 4.28 1.23
CA SER A 284 -2.21 5.13 0.52
C SER A 284 -1.57 5.72 -0.75
N ALA A 285 -2.38 6.35 -1.58
CA ALA A 285 -1.97 7.10 -2.75
C ALA A 285 -2.31 8.60 -2.63
N LEU A 286 -2.13 9.14 -1.41
CA LEU A 286 -2.56 10.49 -1.02
C LEU A 286 -4.08 10.63 -1.22
N ASP A 287 -4.79 9.82 -0.44
CA ASP A 287 -6.26 9.66 -0.48
C ASP A 287 -6.92 10.42 0.67
N THR A 288 -8.22 10.74 0.52
CA THR A 288 -9.05 11.21 1.64
C THR A 288 -9.37 10.06 2.59
N SER A 289 -10.12 10.30 3.67
CA SER A 289 -10.60 9.18 4.50
C SER A 289 -11.39 8.13 3.72
N VAL A 290 -12.05 8.49 2.62
CA VAL A 290 -12.79 7.55 1.76
C VAL A 290 -11.84 6.53 1.12
N GLY A 291 -10.81 6.98 0.40
CA GLY A 291 -9.83 6.08 -0.22
C GLY A 291 -8.94 5.38 0.81
N MET A 292 -8.57 6.07 1.90
CA MET A 292 -7.81 5.45 3.00
C MET A 292 -8.58 4.31 3.66
N ALA A 293 -9.91 4.40 3.81
CA ALA A 293 -10.74 3.31 4.34
C ALA A 293 -10.62 2.03 3.50
N ALA A 294 -10.50 2.15 2.18
CA ALA A 294 -10.25 1.00 1.32
C ALA A 294 -8.85 0.40 1.59
N GLY A 295 -7.84 1.25 1.79
CA GLY A 295 -6.50 0.84 2.22
C GLY A 295 -6.51 0.13 3.58
N VAL A 296 -7.26 0.66 4.56
CA VAL A 296 -7.48 0.02 5.87
C VAL A 296 -8.16 -1.33 5.71
N ALA A 297 -9.17 -1.44 4.84
CA ALA A 297 -9.85 -2.70 4.57
C ALA A 297 -8.91 -3.76 3.96
N LEU A 298 -8.02 -3.36 3.04
CA LEU A 298 -6.97 -4.25 2.52
C LEU A 298 -6.03 -4.72 3.63
N ALA A 299 -5.48 -3.78 4.41
CA ALA A 299 -4.59 -4.10 5.52
C ALA A 299 -5.27 -5.00 6.57
N ALA A 300 -6.56 -4.82 6.79
CA ALA A 300 -7.35 -5.62 7.71
C ALA A 300 -7.70 -7.03 7.18
N ALA A 301 -7.72 -7.22 5.86
CA ALA A 301 -8.03 -8.50 5.22
C ALA A 301 -6.78 -9.37 4.96
N LEU A 302 -5.56 -8.80 4.98
CA LEU A 302 -4.33 -9.57 4.80
C LEU A 302 -4.13 -10.62 5.91
N PRO A 303 -3.66 -11.85 5.62
CA PRO A 303 -3.44 -12.86 6.65
C PRO A 303 -2.38 -12.45 7.68
N ARG A 304 -1.31 -11.81 7.20
CA ARG A 304 -0.21 -11.27 8.03
C ARG A 304 0.01 -9.81 7.68
N LEU A 305 0.38 -9.03 8.69
CA LEU A 305 0.70 -7.62 8.55
C LEU A 305 1.94 -7.33 9.41
N GLU A 306 3.11 -7.54 8.81
CA GLU A 306 4.41 -7.49 9.49
C GLU A 306 4.91 -6.05 9.67
N HIS A 307 4.43 -5.14 8.82
CA HIS A 307 4.85 -3.75 8.76
C HIS A 307 3.67 -2.81 9.03
N ALA A 308 3.91 -1.73 9.78
CA ALA A 308 2.97 -0.62 9.91
C ALA A 308 2.61 -0.04 8.52
N CYS A 309 1.35 0.28 8.29
CA CYS A 309 0.85 0.72 6.98
C CYS A 309 1.04 2.23 6.75
N GLY A 310 1.30 2.61 5.50
CA GLY A 310 1.37 4.01 5.04
C GLY A 310 -0.01 4.64 4.87
N LEU A 311 -0.88 4.51 5.86
CA LEU A 311 -2.30 4.94 5.81
C LEU A 311 -2.60 6.16 6.69
N GLY A 312 -1.58 6.84 7.23
CA GLY A 312 -1.77 8.07 8.02
C GLY A 312 -1.81 9.36 7.20
N THR A 313 -1.98 9.29 5.88
CA THR A 313 -1.72 10.44 4.99
C THR A 313 -2.75 11.57 5.05
N ILE A 314 -3.89 11.39 5.72
CA ILE A 314 -4.85 12.49 5.91
C ILE A 314 -4.25 13.67 6.68
N GLU A 315 -3.25 13.43 7.53
CA GLU A 315 -2.47 14.45 8.25
C GLU A 315 -1.67 15.40 7.30
N LEU A 316 -1.58 15.06 6.01
CA LEU A 316 -1.01 15.92 4.99
C LEU A 316 -2.01 16.94 4.43
N PHE A 317 -3.30 16.77 4.67
CA PHE A 317 -4.37 17.63 4.18
C PHE A 317 -4.76 18.69 5.22
N GLU A 318 -5.23 19.85 4.76
CA GLU A 318 -5.81 20.88 5.65
C GLU A 318 -7.23 20.50 6.14
N GLY A 319 -7.84 19.47 5.55
CA GLY A 319 -9.17 18.99 5.90
C GLY A 319 -9.54 17.75 5.10
N ASP A 320 -10.81 17.34 5.25
CA ASP A 320 -11.32 16.09 4.69
C ASP A 320 -12.79 16.26 4.24
N VAL A 321 -13.37 15.21 3.68
CA VAL A 321 -14.78 15.13 3.25
C VAL A 321 -15.68 14.42 4.26
N VAL A 322 -15.17 14.10 5.45
CA VAL A 322 -15.87 13.40 6.54
C VAL A 322 -15.70 14.18 7.83
N THR A 323 -16.64 14.07 8.77
CA THR A 323 -16.54 14.75 10.08
C THR A 323 -15.45 14.14 10.96
N ASP A 324 -15.41 12.81 10.99
CA ASP A 324 -14.46 12.03 11.80
C ASP A 324 -13.41 11.41 10.88
N SER A 325 -12.38 12.19 10.55
CA SER A 325 -11.27 11.75 9.71
C SER A 325 -10.57 10.51 10.28
N LEU A 326 -10.07 9.65 9.39
CA LEU A 326 -9.24 8.51 9.73
C LEU A 326 -7.82 8.96 10.10
N VAL A 327 -7.70 9.69 11.20
CA VAL A 327 -6.43 10.10 11.80
C VAL A 327 -5.88 9.00 12.71
N PRO A 328 -4.55 8.76 12.71
CA PRO A 328 -3.93 7.77 13.61
C PRO A 328 -4.22 8.08 15.08
N GLN A 329 -4.61 7.05 15.83
CA GLN A 329 -4.78 7.12 17.28
C GLN A 329 -4.05 5.94 17.93
N GLY A 330 -3.13 6.24 18.84
CA GLY A 330 -2.27 5.21 19.45
C GLY A 330 -1.50 4.39 18.42
N GLY A 331 -1.06 5.00 17.30
CA GLY A 331 -0.30 4.36 16.24
C GLY A 331 -1.11 3.44 15.33
N SER A 332 -2.44 3.54 15.35
CA SER A 332 -3.32 2.67 14.57
C SER A 332 -4.58 3.37 14.04
N LEU A 333 -5.17 2.81 12.99
CA LEU A 333 -6.48 3.20 12.48
C LEU A 333 -7.53 2.12 12.76
N PRO A 334 -8.78 2.49 13.06
CA PRO A 334 -9.89 1.55 13.17
C PRO A 334 -10.36 1.08 11.79
N VAL A 335 -10.87 -0.15 11.72
CA VAL A 335 -11.47 -0.70 10.49
C VAL A 335 -12.93 -0.29 10.42
N ILE A 336 -13.19 0.89 9.85
CA ILE A 336 -14.53 1.47 9.71
C ILE A 336 -14.76 1.99 8.29
N ARG A 337 -16.03 2.14 7.92
CA ARG A 337 -16.45 2.91 6.74
C ARG A 337 -16.76 4.34 7.20
N PRO A 338 -16.04 5.36 6.71
CA PRO A 338 -16.37 6.74 7.04
C PRO A 338 -17.62 7.18 6.29
N GLU A 339 -18.40 8.05 6.92
CA GLU A 339 -19.57 8.69 6.32
C GLU A 339 -19.17 10.06 5.78
N VAL A 340 -19.43 10.29 4.49
CA VAL A 340 -19.13 11.57 3.83
C VAL A 340 -20.13 12.62 4.27
N ASP A 341 -19.62 13.79 4.68
CA ASP A 341 -20.43 14.94 5.06
C ASP A 341 -20.71 15.81 3.83
N PRO A 342 -21.99 15.96 3.41
CA PRO A 342 -22.35 16.82 2.28
C PRO A 342 -21.90 18.28 2.43
N ALA A 343 -21.85 18.81 3.65
CA ALA A 343 -21.40 20.17 3.90
C ALA A 343 -19.89 20.33 3.66
N LEU A 344 -19.08 19.32 4.02
CA LEU A 344 -17.65 19.30 3.72
C LEU A 344 -17.39 19.10 2.23
N VAL A 345 -18.16 18.26 1.56
CA VAL A 345 -18.09 18.13 0.09
C VAL A 345 -18.41 19.46 -0.60
N ALA A 346 -19.43 20.19 -0.14
CA ALA A 346 -19.76 21.51 -0.66
C ALA A 346 -18.67 22.55 -0.37
N ARG A 347 -18.10 22.53 0.85
CA ARG A 347 -16.99 23.41 1.26
C ARG A 347 -15.77 23.25 0.36
N TRP A 348 -15.43 22.01 0.02
CA TRP A 348 -14.24 21.68 -0.77
C TRP A 348 -14.54 21.48 -2.25
N ALA A 349 -15.73 21.87 -2.74
CA ALA A 349 -16.12 21.65 -4.12
C ALA A 349 -15.07 22.21 -5.10
N ALA A 350 -14.66 21.37 -6.06
CA ALA A 350 -13.75 21.80 -7.10
C ALA A 350 -14.47 22.79 -8.06
N PRO A 351 -13.72 23.71 -8.70
CA PRO A 351 -14.26 24.55 -9.77
C PRO A 351 -14.96 23.75 -10.87
N THR A 352 -16.00 24.32 -11.49
CA THR A 352 -16.85 23.61 -12.46
C THR A 352 -16.06 23.01 -13.63
N ASP A 353 -15.09 23.75 -14.17
CA ASP A 353 -14.21 23.28 -15.25
C ASP A 353 -13.40 22.03 -14.85
N ARG A 354 -12.97 21.97 -13.58
CA ARG A 354 -12.30 20.79 -13.02
C ARG A 354 -13.28 19.65 -12.81
N ALA A 355 -14.48 19.92 -12.31
CA ALA A 355 -15.49 18.90 -12.13
C ALA A 355 -15.87 18.24 -13.48
N ASP A 356 -16.01 19.03 -14.54
CA ASP A 356 -16.29 18.53 -15.89
C ASP A 356 -15.11 17.73 -16.45
N TRP A 357 -13.88 18.19 -16.23
CA TRP A 357 -12.68 17.44 -16.60
C TRP A 357 -12.63 16.05 -15.93
N TRP A 358 -12.98 15.96 -14.65
CA TRP A 358 -13.04 14.69 -13.91
C TRP A 358 -14.17 13.77 -14.41
N ARG A 359 -15.31 14.33 -14.81
CA ARG A 359 -16.39 13.57 -15.47
C ARG A 359 -15.89 12.94 -16.77
N GLU A 360 -15.25 13.71 -17.64
CA GLU A 360 -14.67 13.20 -18.88
C GLU A 360 -13.59 12.13 -18.62
N ARG A 361 -12.82 12.30 -17.54
CA ARG A 361 -11.85 11.29 -17.13
C ARG A 361 -12.50 9.95 -16.73
N VAL A 362 -13.64 9.99 -16.03
CA VAL A 362 -14.43 8.78 -15.75
C VAL A 362 -14.99 8.18 -17.04
N ARG A 363 -15.51 9.00 -17.98
CA ARG A 363 -15.98 8.52 -19.29
C ARG A 363 -14.90 7.79 -20.06
N ALA A 364 -13.66 8.28 -20.02
CA ALA A 364 -12.53 7.65 -20.71
C ALA A 364 -12.05 6.36 -20.03
N ALA A 365 -12.06 6.32 -18.69
CA ALA A 365 -11.58 5.17 -17.91
C ALA A 365 -12.59 4.01 -17.85
N TYR A 366 -13.90 4.30 -17.84
CA TYR A 366 -14.98 3.32 -17.68
C TYR A 366 -14.99 2.19 -18.73
N PRO A 367 -14.93 2.44 -20.05
CA PRO A 367 -14.96 1.36 -21.04
C PRO A 367 -13.75 0.42 -20.91
N ILE A 368 -12.59 0.95 -20.53
CA ILE A 368 -11.37 0.16 -20.30
C ILE A 368 -11.56 -0.74 -19.08
N TRP A 369 -11.98 -0.17 -17.94
CA TRP A 369 -12.27 -0.93 -16.72
C TRP A 369 -13.29 -2.04 -16.98
N LYS A 370 -14.38 -1.72 -17.68
CA LYS A 370 -15.46 -2.66 -18.01
C LYS A 370 -14.98 -3.82 -18.88
N ALA A 371 -14.06 -3.58 -19.80
CA ALA A 371 -13.45 -4.62 -20.61
C ALA A 371 -12.57 -5.55 -19.75
N THR A 372 -11.76 -5.00 -18.84
CA THR A 372 -10.91 -5.77 -17.92
C THR A 372 -11.72 -6.69 -17.00
N VAL A 373 -12.82 -6.18 -16.43
CA VAL A 373 -13.70 -7.00 -15.57
C VAL A 373 -14.36 -8.14 -16.35
N ARG A 374 -14.81 -7.89 -17.59
CA ARG A 374 -15.45 -8.90 -18.43
C ARG A 374 -14.52 -10.02 -18.89
N ASN A 375 -13.24 -9.72 -19.07
CA ASN A 375 -12.28 -10.67 -19.58
C ASN A 375 -11.71 -11.62 -18.50
N GLY A 376 -12.08 -11.42 -17.23
CA GLY A 376 -11.48 -12.14 -16.10
C GLY A 376 -10.04 -11.67 -15.90
N SER A 377 -9.78 -11.02 -14.75
CA SER A 377 -8.47 -10.47 -14.41
C SER A 377 -7.38 -11.54 -14.35
#